data_AF-A0A6A5SKM5-F1
#
_entry.id   AF-A0A6A5SKM5-F1
#
_cell.length_a   1.000
_cell.length_b   1.000
_cell.length_c   1.000
_cell.angle_alpha   90.00
_cell.angle_beta   90.00
_cell.angle_gamma   90.00
#
_symmetry.space_group_name_H-M   'P 1'
#
loop_
_entity.id
_entity.type
_entity.pdbx_description
1 polymer ?
#
loop_
_entity_poly.entity_id
_entity_poly.type
_entity_poly.pdbx_seq_one_letter_code
_entity_poly.pdbx_strand_id
1 'polypeptide(L)'
;MLWAETASPNLVYNGTDNTAITVGRFGESVYSQIRRFVVVKVHRQRHFVYACAISTYGDQGVLKPGCNASEHTIVYLRGQQPVYLRGERERGMEKDPIQIEPTDDREQMKPASRVRLGKIHPIEWNVKVRDIGMVSPGDMSKLVRYYREENDSGFDADDY
;
A
#
# COMPACT_ATOMS: atom_id res chain seq x y z
N MET A 1 2.78 -8.66 6.19
CA MET A 1 2.25 -9.92 5.61
C MET A 1 3.22 -10.41 4.54
N LEU A 2 3.57 -11.70 4.52
CA LEU A 2 4.42 -12.25 3.45
C LEU A 2 3.60 -12.39 2.17
N TRP A 3 4.07 -11.78 1.08
CA TRP A 3 3.42 -11.79 -0.23
C TRP A 3 4.38 -12.34 -1.28
N ALA A 4 3.96 -13.36 -2.01
CA ALA A 4 4.71 -13.88 -3.16
C ALA A 4 4.15 -13.28 -4.46
N GLU A 5 5.04 -12.80 -5.32
CA GLU A 5 4.69 -12.43 -6.69
C GLU A 5 5.71 -12.99 -7.67
N THR A 6 5.26 -13.21 -8.91
CA THR A 6 6.11 -13.65 -10.01
C THR A 6 7.11 -12.56 -10.38
N ALA A 7 8.34 -12.98 -10.73
CA ALA A 7 9.35 -12.10 -11.28
C ALA A 7 8.87 -11.50 -12.61
N SER A 8 8.44 -10.25 -12.63
CA SER A 8 8.37 -9.50 -13.89
C SER A 8 9.78 -9.00 -14.24
N PRO A 9 10.23 -9.11 -15.50
CA PRO A 9 11.52 -8.56 -15.95
C PRO A 9 11.70 -7.07 -15.64
N ASN A 10 10.60 -6.34 -15.47
CA ASN A 10 10.58 -4.89 -15.24
C ASN A 10 10.57 -4.49 -13.75
N LEU A 11 10.45 -5.45 -12.82
CA LEU A 11 10.46 -5.18 -11.38
C LEU A 11 11.89 -5.18 -10.87
N VAL A 12 12.59 -4.05 -11.03
CA VAL A 12 13.81 -3.77 -10.26
C VAL A 12 13.40 -3.57 -8.80
N TYR A 13 13.44 -4.64 -8.02
CA TYR A 13 13.45 -4.56 -6.57
C TYR A 13 14.86 -4.15 -6.16
N ASN A 14 15.06 -2.85 -5.91
CA ASN A 14 16.20 -2.42 -5.10
C ASN A 14 16.03 -3.12 -3.75
N GLY A 15 16.93 -4.06 -3.48
CA GLY A 15 16.89 -4.91 -2.28
C GLY A 15 16.61 -4.07 -1.05
N THR A 16 15.43 -4.25 -0.48
CA THR A 16 15.18 -3.88 0.91
C THR A 16 15.16 -5.18 1.70
N ASP A 17 15.49 -5.11 2.99
CA ASP A 17 15.74 -6.24 3.91
C ASP A 17 14.58 -7.26 4.07
N ASN A 18 13.51 -7.10 3.28
CA ASN A 18 12.28 -7.86 3.35
C ASN A 18 12.00 -8.73 2.11
N THR A 19 12.95 -8.88 1.17
CA THR A 19 12.76 -9.65 -0.07
C THR A 19 13.57 -10.95 -0.04
N ALA A 20 12.90 -12.10 -0.20
CA ALA A 20 13.53 -13.40 -0.43
C ALA A 20 13.24 -13.87 -1.86
N ILE A 21 14.25 -14.37 -2.57
CA ILE A 21 14.11 -14.93 -3.91
C ILE A 21 14.14 -16.45 -3.78
N THR A 22 13.07 -17.11 -4.26
CA THR A 22 13.00 -18.58 -4.34
C THR A 22 12.85 -18.98 -5.79
N VAL A 23 13.62 -19.96 -6.26
CA VAL A 23 13.41 -20.52 -7.61
C VAL A 23 12.24 -21.50 -7.55
N GLY A 24 11.17 -21.20 -8.30
CA GLY A 24 9.98 -22.02 -8.41
C GLY A 24 10.23 -23.30 -9.20
N ARG A 25 9.22 -24.19 -9.21
CA ARG A 25 9.28 -25.52 -9.83
C ARG A 25 9.61 -25.50 -11.34
N PHE A 26 9.43 -24.36 -12.01
CA PHE A 26 9.67 -24.18 -13.45
C PHE A 26 10.91 -23.32 -13.77
N GLY A 27 11.80 -23.10 -12.80
CA GLY A 27 12.99 -22.27 -12.99
C GLY A 27 12.72 -20.76 -12.93
N GLU A 28 11.47 -20.35 -12.71
CA GLU A 28 11.10 -18.95 -12.52
C GLU A 28 11.50 -18.44 -11.14
N SER A 29 12.00 -17.20 -11.05
CA SER A 29 12.25 -16.57 -9.75
C SER A 29 10.93 -16.09 -9.13
N VAL A 30 10.70 -16.47 -7.87
CA VAL A 30 9.58 -16.03 -7.05
C VAL A 30 10.10 -15.05 -6.01
N TYR A 31 9.62 -13.81 -6.07
CA TYR A 31 9.97 -12.79 -5.08
C TYR A 31 8.96 -12.82 -3.95
N SER A 32 9.42 -13.18 -2.76
CA SER A 32 8.65 -13.10 -1.53
C SER A 32 9.00 -11.83 -0.80
N GLN A 33 8.03 -10.99 -0.47
CA GLN A 33 8.28 -9.73 0.22
C GLN A 33 7.31 -9.48 1.38
N ILE A 34 7.77 -8.84 2.44
CA ILE A 34 6.88 -8.36 3.51
C ILE A 34 6.18 -7.08 3.05
N ARG A 35 4.86 -7.16 2.86
CA ARG A 35 4.00 -6.02 2.53
C ARG A 35 3.24 -5.51 3.75
N ARG A 36 3.09 -4.19 3.81
CA ARG A 36 2.23 -3.46 4.75
C ARG A 36 0.92 -3.11 4.05
N PHE A 37 -0.17 -3.11 4.80
CA PHE A 37 -1.51 -2.85 4.28
C PHE A 37 -2.29 -1.99 5.26
N VAL A 38 -3.21 -1.17 4.75
CA VAL A 38 -4.27 -0.56 5.54
C VAL A 38 -5.59 -1.24 5.20
N VAL A 39 -6.31 -1.69 6.23
CA VAL A 39 -7.62 -2.34 6.05
C VAL A 39 -8.67 -1.27 5.81
N VAL A 40 -9.47 -1.42 4.74
CA VAL A 40 -10.52 -0.48 4.34
C VAL A 40 -11.92 -1.09 4.47
N LYS A 41 -12.04 -2.42 4.50
CA LYS A 41 -13.32 -3.12 4.71
C LYS A 41 -13.10 -4.50 5.33
N VAL A 42 -13.94 -4.87 6.28
CA VAL A 42 -13.88 -6.18 6.97
C VAL A 42 -15.09 -7.04 6.57
N HIS A 43 -14.84 -8.22 6.02
CA HIS A 43 -15.89 -9.17 5.62
C HIS A 43 -15.98 -10.33 6.62
N ARG A 44 -16.60 -10.08 7.78
CA ARG A 44 -16.63 -11.04 8.91
C ARG A 44 -17.20 -12.41 8.57
N GLN A 45 -18.31 -12.45 7.84
CA GLN A 45 -18.98 -13.71 7.48
C GLN A 45 -18.18 -14.54 6.46
N ARG A 46 -17.25 -13.91 5.73
CA ARG A 46 -16.45 -14.55 4.68
C ARG A 46 -14.98 -14.70 5.07
N HIS A 47 -14.61 -14.30 6.29
CA HIS A 47 -13.27 -14.45 6.86
C HIS A 47 -12.12 -13.84 6.04
N PHE A 48 -12.37 -12.69 5.38
CA PHE A 48 -11.33 -11.90 4.72
C PHE A 48 -11.52 -10.39 4.95
N VAL A 49 -10.53 -9.60 4.53
CA VAL A 49 -10.59 -8.12 4.51
C VAL A 49 -10.23 -7.59 3.13
N TYR A 50 -10.75 -6.42 2.77
CA TYR A 50 -10.17 -5.61 1.71
C TYR A 50 -9.18 -4.63 2.32
N ALA A 51 -8.01 -4.55 1.69
CA ALA A 51 -6.93 -3.70 2.15
C ALA A 51 -6.18 -3.05 0.97
N CYS A 52 -5.62 -1.87 1.22
CA CYS A 52 -4.80 -1.14 0.28
C CYS A 52 -3.33 -1.26 0.67
N ALA A 53 -2.46 -1.50 -0.31
CA ALA A 53 -1.04 -1.71 -0.06
C ALA A 53 -0.33 -0.40 0.31
N ILE A 54 0.64 -0.49 1.22
CA ILE A 54 1.56 0.58 1.57
C ILE A 54 2.93 0.23 0.99
N SER A 55 3.50 1.13 0.19
CA SER A 55 4.79 0.96 -0.48
C SER A 55 5.62 2.24 -0.40
N THR A 56 6.95 2.09 -0.37
CA THR A 56 7.86 3.23 -0.55
C THR A 56 8.36 3.34 -1.99
N TYR A 57 8.05 2.34 -2.82
CA TYR A 57 8.47 2.28 -4.21
C TYR A 57 9.99 2.42 -4.40
N GLY A 58 10.78 1.79 -3.52
CA GLY A 58 12.23 1.94 -3.51
C GLY A 58 12.66 3.33 -3.04
N ASP A 59 11.92 3.87 -2.07
CA ASP A 59 12.06 5.22 -1.51
C ASP A 59 11.81 6.38 -2.49
N GLN A 60 11.19 6.08 -3.63
CA GLN A 60 10.80 7.06 -4.65
C GLN A 60 9.36 7.57 -4.48
N GLY A 61 8.55 6.99 -3.58
CA GLY A 61 7.14 7.38 -3.42
C GLY A 61 6.39 7.27 -4.75
N VAL A 62 5.52 8.25 -5.05
CA VAL A 62 4.81 8.25 -6.34
C VAL A 62 5.67 8.71 -7.52
N LEU A 63 6.94 9.11 -7.31
CA LEU A 63 7.84 9.51 -8.40
C LEU A 63 8.35 8.30 -9.20
N LYS A 64 8.20 7.07 -8.68
CA LYS A 64 8.53 5.86 -9.43
C LYS A 64 7.76 5.84 -10.76
N PRO A 65 8.43 5.55 -11.89
CA PRO A 65 7.76 5.39 -13.17
C PRO A 65 6.64 4.34 -13.10
N GLY A 66 5.48 4.65 -13.69
CA GLY A 66 4.30 3.79 -13.70
C GLY A 66 3.37 3.91 -12.48
N CYS A 67 3.73 4.70 -11.45
CA CYS A 67 2.78 5.08 -10.40
C CYS A 67 1.81 6.13 -10.93
N ASN A 68 0.50 5.95 -10.71
CA ASN A 68 -0.48 7.02 -10.85
C ASN A 68 -0.54 7.80 -9.54
N ALA A 69 -0.18 9.08 -9.53
CA ALA A 69 -0.07 9.84 -8.28
C ALA A 69 -1.43 10.15 -7.64
N SER A 70 -2.50 10.28 -8.45
CA SER A 70 -3.82 10.66 -7.95
C SER A 70 -4.45 9.59 -7.06
N GLU A 71 -4.19 8.31 -7.32
CA GLU A 71 -4.69 7.18 -6.51
C GLU A 71 -3.93 6.99 -5.18
N HIS A 72 -2.95 7.84 -4.86
CA HIS A 72 -2.09 7.70 -3.68
C HIS A 72 -2.29 8.80 -2.65
N THR A 73 -2.00 8.47 -1.39
CA THR A 73 -1.75 9.47 -0.33
C THR A 73 -0.59 9.03 0.58
N ILE A 74 -0.07 9.98 1.37
CA ILE A 74 0.94 9.73 2.39
C ILE A 74 0.28 8.95 3.54
N VAL A 75 0.98 7.95 4.04
CA VAL A 75 0.69 7.33 5.33
C VAL A 75 1.88 7.55 6.25
N TYR A 76 1.62 7.93 7.50
CA TYR A 76 2.67 8.27 8.47
C TYR A 76 2.25 7.90 9.90
N LEU A 77 3.21 7.70 10.79
CA LEU A 77 2.94 7.39 12.20
C LEU A 77 2.72 8.66 13.03
N ARG A 78 1.86 8.60 14.05
CA ARG A 78 1.72 9.64 15.06
C ARG A 78 3.09 9.95 15.68
N GLY A 79 3.40 11.24 15.80
CA GLY A 79 4.73 11.73 16.22
C GLY A 79 5.68 12.02 15.06
N GLN A 80 5.38 11.57 13.84
CA GLN A 80 6.05 12.01 12.62
C GLN A 80 5.27 13.14 11.94
N GLN A 81 5.93 13.89 11.05
CA GLN A 81 5.26 14.80 10.13
C GLN A 81 5.12 14.15 8.75
N PRO A 82 3.99 14.32 8.05
CA PRO A 82 3.86 13.85 6.68
C PRO A 82 4.77 14.66 5.74
N VAL A 83 5.52 13.97 4.88
CA VAL A 83 6.48 14.61 3.96
C VAL A 83 6.16 14.22 2.52
N TYR A 84 5.87 15.23 1.70
CA TYR A 84 5.84 15.10 0.25
C TYR A 84 7.27 15.10 -0.29
N LEU A 85 7.61 14.14 -1.14
CA LEU A 85 8.84 14.20 -1.92
C LEU A 85 8.70 15.28 -2.99
N ARG A 86 9.81 15.94 -3.33
CA ARG A 86 9.84 16.98 -4.36
C ARG A 86 9.33 16.41 -5.70
N GLY A 87 8.28 17.00 -6.26
CA GLY A 87 7.66 16.55 -7.50
C GLY A 87 6.35 15.74 -7.33
N GLU A 88 6.03 15.24 -6.13
CA GLU A 88 4.84 14.39 -5.95
C GLU A 88 3.53 15.16 -6.17
N ARG A 89 3.47 16.42 -5.71
CA ARG A 89 2.29 17.28 -5.90
C ARG A 89 2.14 17.64 -7.37
N GLU A 90 3.23 17.96 -8.04
CA GLU A 90 3.27 18.27 -9.48
C GLU A 90 2.84 17.09 -10.34
N ARG A 91 2.97 15.85 -9.83
CA ARG A 91 2.45 14.65 -10.48
C ARG A 91 0.96 14.38 -10.22
N GLY A 92 0.28 15.19 -9.39
CA GLY A 92 -1.14 15.05 -9.08
C GLY A 92 -1.46 14.29 -7.78
N MET A 93 -0.50 14.18 -6.85
CA MET A 93 -0.76 13.59 -5.54
C MET A 93 -1.45 14.60 -4.61
N GLU A 94 -2.76 14.67 -4.69
CA GLU A 94 -3.56 15.74 -4.06
C GLU A 94 -4.25 15.32 -2.76
N LYS A 95 -4.41 14.02 -2.51
CA LYS A 95 -5.07 13.49 -1.31
C LYS A 95 -4.28 13.86 -0.04
N ASP A 96 -5.01 14.22 1.01
CA ASP A 96 -4.42 14.56 2.30
C ASP A 96 -3.82 13.33 2.98
N PRO A 97 -2.74 13.49 3.76
CA PRO A 97 -2.11 12.38 4.50
C PRO A 97 -3.06 11.68 5.48
N ILE A 98 -2.80 10.40 5.71
CA ILE A 98 -3.46 9.53 6.70
C ILE A 98 -2.48 9.22 7.84
N GLN A 99 -2.83 9.64 9.05
CA GLN A 99 -2.07 9.32 10.26
C GLN A 99 -2.45 7.93 10.81
N ILE A 100 -1.46 7.19 11.28
CA ILE A 100 -1.59 5.93 11.99
C ILE A 100 -1.10 6.09 13.42
N GLU A 101 -1.90 5.68 14.39
CA GLU A 101 -1.51 5.52 15.79
C GLU A 101 -0.76 4.19 15.93
N PRO A 102 0.56 4.19 16.21
CA PRO A 102 1.34 2.96 16.28
C PRO A 102 0.92 2.10 17.48
N THR A 103 1.02 0.78 17.33
CA THR A 103 0.78 -0.18 18.42
C THR A 103 1.97 -0.24 19.41
N ASP A 104 3.16 0.16 18.95
CA ASP A 104 4.43 0.20 19.70
C ASP A 104 5.23 1.44 19.26
N ASP A 105 5.80 2.19 20.21
CA ASP A 105 6.62 3.39 19.96
C ASP A 105 7.88 3.12 19.12
N ARG A 106 8.29 1.85 19.00
CA ARG A 106 9.40 1.40 18.16
C ARG A 106 9.01 1.19 16.70
N GLU A 107 7.72 1.29 16.36
CA GLU A 107 7.28 1.18 14.98
C GLU A 107 7.90 2.29 14.13
N GLN A 108 8.40 1.92 12.95
CA GLN A 108 9.03 2.83 12.02
C GLN A 108 8.36 2.78 10.67
N MET A 109 8.14 3.97 10.11
CA MET A 109 7.62 4.17 8.78
C MET A 109 8.51 5.16 8.04
N LYS A 110 8.93 4.79 6.82
CA LYS A 110 9.79 5.66 6.01
C LYS A 110 8.97 6.86 5.49
N PRO A 111 9.56 8.06 5.35
CA PRO A 111 8.86 9.24 4.82
C PRO A 111 8.24 9.05 3.43
N ALA A 112 8.83 8.17 2.60
CA ALA A 112 8.32 7.83 1.27
C ALA A 112 7.14 6.84 1.28
N SER A 113 6.58 6.47 2.44
CA SER A 113 5.48 5.49 2.51
C SER A 113 4.19 6.08 1.94
N ARG A 114 3.64 5.41 0.93
CA ARG A 114 2.40 5.80 0.23
C ARG A 114 1.42 4.65 0.29
N VAL A 115 0.16 4.94 0.60
CA VAL A 115 -0.93 3.99 0.41
C VAL A 115 -1.51 4.17 -1.01
N ARG A 116 -1.68 3.05 -1.72
CA ARG A 116 -2.32 3.02 -3.04
C ARG A 116 -3.80 2.64 -2.89
N LEU A 117 -4.70 3.59 -3.11
CA LEU A 117 -6.13 3.43 -2.86
C LEU A 117 -6.90 2.85 -4.06
N GLY A 118 -6.39 3.04 -5.28
CA GLY A 118 -6.94 2.46 -6.51
C GLY A 118 -6.62 0.98 -6.75
N LYS A 119 -5.98 0.29 -5.78
CA LYS A 119 -5.72 -1.15 -5.88
C LYS A 119 -6.06 -1.88 -4.59
N ILE A 120 -7.15 -2.65 -4.64
CA ILE A 120 -7.65 -3.45 -3.53
C ILE A 120 -7.00 -4.83 -3.52
N HIS A 121 -6.62 -5.28 -2.32
CA HIS A 121 -6.17 -6.63 -2.05
C HIS A 121 -7.16 -7.32 -1.08
N PRO A 122 -7.84 -8.39 -1.52
CA PRO A 122 -8.46 -9.34 -0.61
C PRO A 122 -7.39 -10.08 0.18
N ILE A 123 -7.51 -10.09 1.50
CA ILE A 123 -6.58 -10.77 2.41
C ILE A 123 -7.37 -11.68 3.35
N GLU A 124 -7.08 -12.97 3.29
CA GLU A 124 -7.66 -14.00 4.16
C GLU A 124 -7.20 -13.83 5.63
N TRP A 125 -8.06 -14.16 6.59
CA TRP A 125 -7.76 -14.03 8.02
C TRP A 125 -6.69 -15.00 8.53
N ASN A 126 -6.46 -16.10 7.83
CA ASN A 126 -5.48 -17.11 8.23
C ASN A 126 -4.04 -16.73 7.87
N VAL A 127 -3.82 -15.57 7.25
CA VAL A 127 -2.48 -15.09 6.90
C VAL A 127 -1.80 -14.51 8.15
N LYS A 128 -0.55 -14.91 8.40
CA LYS A 128 0.24 -14.34 9.49
C LYS A 128 0.60 -12.88 9.19
N VAL A 129 0.23 -12.00 10.12
CA VAL A 129 0.50 -10.56 10.04
C VAL A 129 1.13 -10.07 11.33
N ARG A 130 1.82 -8.93 11.23
CA ARG A 130 2.25 -8.12 12.37
C ARG A 130 1.33 -6.90 12.41
N ASP A 131 0.82 -6.57 13.59
CA ASP A 131 0.10 -5.32 13.80
C ASP A 131 1.09 -4.14 13.83
N ILE A 132 0.75 -3.06 13.13
CA ILE A 132 1.55 -1.82 13.07
C ILE A 132 0.84 -0.72 13.86
N GLY A 133 -0.49 -0.73 13.91
CA GLY A 133 -1.26 0.37 14.46
C GLY A 133 -2.62 0.56 13.81
N MET A 134 -3.31 1.61 14.25
CA MET A 134 -4.67 1.95 13.83
C MET A 134 -4.70 3.30 13.10
N VAL A 135 -5.50 3.44 12.05
CA VAL A 135 -5.74 4.76 11.44
C VAL A 135 -6.33 5.69 12.49
N SER A 136 -5.80 6.91 12.58
CA SER A 136 -6.27 7.89 13.57
C SER A 136 -7.78 8.13 13.41
N PRO A 137 -8.54 8.33 14.50
CA PRO A 137 -9.98 8.57 14.41
C PRO A 137 -10.35 9.73 13.48
N GLY A 138 -9.52 10.78 13.43
CA GLY A 138 -9.73 11.94 12.57
C GLY A 138 -9.53 11.66 11.07
N ASP A 139 -8.72 10.67 10.71
CA ASP A 139 -8.43 10.32 9.32
C ASP A 139 -9.25 9.12 8.80
N MET A 140 -10.00 8.43 9.67
CA MET A 140 -10.79 7.27 9.25
C MET A 140 -11.82 7.61 8.16
N SER A 141 -12.57 8.70 8.35
CA SER A 141 -13.55 9.16 7.35
C SER A 141 -12.90 9.55 6.03
N LYS A 142 -11.68 10.12 6.10
CA LYS A 142 -10.88 10.51 4.95
C LYS A 142 -10.39 9.28 4.18
N LEU A 143 -9.87 8.26 4.87
CA LEU A 143 -9.47 6.99 4.27
C LEU A 143 -10.64 6.32 3.53
N VAL A 144 -11.79 6.21 4.18
CA VAL A 144 -12.99 5.59 3.58
C VAL A 144 -13.48 6.38 2.37
N ARG A 145 -13.45 7.71 2.44
CA ARG A 145 -13.80 8.57 1.31
C ARG A 145 -12.89 8.34 0.11
N TYR A 146 -11.57 8.44 0.30
CA TYR A 146 -10.63 8.26 -0.80
C TYR A 146 -10.66 6.85 -1.39
N TYR A 147 -10.88 5.84 -0.55
CA TYR A 147 -11.08 4.47 -1.02
C TYR A 147 -12.29 4.36 -1.97
N ARG A 148 -13.42 5.00 -1.64
CA ARG A 148 -14.61 4.99 -2.50
C ARG A 148 -14.38 5.74 -3.82
N GLU A 149 -13.82 6.95 -3.73
CA GLU A 149 -13.50 7.77 -4.91
C GLU A 149 -12.69 7.00 -5.97
N GLU A 150 -11.76 6.14 -5.56
CA GLU A 150 -10.91 5.36 -6.48
C GLU A 150 -11.54 4.04 -6.97
N ASN A 151 -12.61 3.55 -6.35
CA ASN A 151 -13.15 2.20 -6.61
C ASN A 151 -14.65 2.18 -6.98
N ASP A 152 -15.29 3.35 -7.08
CA ASP A 152 -16.69 3.48 -7.47
C ASP A 152 -16.88 3.49 -9.01
N SER A 153 -15.79 3.57 -9.80
CA SER A 153 -15.83 3.48 -11.26
C SER A 153 -16.06 2.03 -11.70
N GLY A 154 -17.20 1.78 -12.35
CA GLY A 154 -17.55 0.49 -12.94
C GLY A 154 -16.82 0.21 -14.26
N PHE A 155 -17.30 -0.78 -15.00
CA PHE A 155 -16.78 -1.14 -16.31
C PHE A 155 -17.01 -0.01 -17.33
N ASP A 156 -15.96 0.46 -18.01
CA ASP A 156 -16.09 1.34 -19.16
C ASP A 156 -16.59 0.49 -20.35
N ALA A 157 -17.85 0.71 -20.75
CA ALA A 157 -18.50 -0.08 -21.79
C ALA A 157 -18.02 0.22 -23.22
N ASP A 158 -17.08 1.16 -23.38
CA ASP A 158 -16.75 1.79 -24.67
C ASP A 158 -15.45 1.26 -25.31
N ASP A 159 -14.87 0.17 -24.81
CA ASP A 159 -13.61 -0.41 -25.32
C ASP A 159 -13.84 -1.74 -26.09
N TYR A 160 -14.81 -1.74 -27.02
CA TYR A 160 -15.03 -2.81 -28.02
C TYR A 160 -15.21 -2.26 -29.44
#